data_AF-A0A951L2P7-F1
#
_entry.id   AF-A0A951L2P7-F1
#
_cell.length_a   1.000
_cell.length_b   1.000
_cell.length_c   1.000
_cell.angle_alpha   90.00
_cell.angle_beta   90.00
_cell.angle_gamma   90.00
#
_symmetry.space_group_name_H-M   'P 1'
#
loop_
_entity.id
_entity.type
_entity.pdbx_description
1 polymer ?
#
loop_
_entity_poly.entity_id
_entity_poly.type
_entity_poly.pdbx_seq_one_letter_code
_entity_poly.pdbx_strand_id
1 'polypeptide(L)'
;MRTISWSGYKWDVRPAGTDQGPGPNDWSDSRRNVRVQGSDLLLSIVTGATGNWNSSEVANQRHLGYGTYRWVVATDLSTLDANEVLGMFAYGGADPSNNEIDIEASHWGSLSNPTGWATVWQNADAGLSKQRDFSYS
;
A
#
# COMPACT_ATOMS: atom_id res chain seq x y z
N MET A 1 6.76 -10.77 -14.67
CA MET A 1 5.72 -9.97 -14.00
C MET A 1 4.54 -10.86 -13.73
N ARG A 2 4.19 -11.05 -12.45
CA ARG A 2 3.09 -11.91 -12.02
C ARG A 2 1.80 -11.08 -11.95
N THR A 3 0.71 -11.62 -12.48
CA THR A 3 -0.62 -10.99 -12.41
C THR A 3 -1.57 -11.87 -11.59
N ILE A 4 -2.46 -11.25 -10.83
CA ILE A 4 -3.56 -11.90 -10.10
C ILE A 4 -4.91 -11.34 -10.53
N SER A 5 -5.99 -12.10 -10.31
CA SER A 5 -7.37 -11.65 -10.53
C SER A 5 -8.10 -11.57 -9.19
N TRP A 6 -8.58 -10.38 -8.85
CA TRP A 6 -9.28 -10.11 -7.60
C TRP A 6 -10.24 -8.93 -7.75
N SER A 7 -11.40 -9.01 -7.10
CA SER A 7 -12.46 -7.99 -7.15
C SER A 7 -12.90 -7.60 -8.58
N GLY A 8 -12.86 -8.55 -9.53
CA GLY A 8 -13.24 -8.30 -10.93
C GLY A 8 -12.17 -7.59 -11.79
N TYR A 9 -10.98 -7.32 -11.23
CA TYR A 9 -9.88 -6.68 -11.95
C TYR A 9 -8.64 -7.58 -12.03
N LYS A 10 -7.73 -7.22 -12.93
CA LYS A 10 -6.39 -7.79 -13.00
C LYS A 10 -5.41 -6.84 -12.33
N TRP A 11 -4.56 -7.40 -11.49
CA TRP A 11 -3.57 -6.65 -10.72
C TRP A 11 -2.19 -7.21 -10.97
N ASP A 12 -1.24 -6.34 -11.22
CA ASP A 12 0.16 -6.69 -11.31
C ASP A 12 0.79 -6.70 -9.93
N VAL A 13 1.53 -7.77 -9.63
CA VAL A 13 2.24 -7.94 -8.38
C VAL A 13 3.65 -7.40 -8.56
N ARG A 14 4.06 -6.50 -7.65
CA ARG A 14 5.38 -5.88 -7.68
C ARG A 14 6.49 -6.92 -7.46
N PRO A 15 7.43 -7.08 -8.40
CA PRO A 15 8.52 -8.05 -8.27
C PRO A 15 9.67 -7.51 -7.40
N ALA A 16 10.55 -8.42 -6.99
CA ALA A 16 11.80 -8.08 -6.32
C ALA A 16 12.75 -7.26 -7.22
N GLY A 17 13.69 -6.54 -6.61
CA GLY A 17 14.68 -5.71 -7.32
C GLY A 17 14.09 -4.46 -7.96
N THR A 18 12.94 -4.00 -7.47
CA THR A 18 12.33 -2.72 -7.86
C THR A 18 12.67 -1.66 -6.81
N ASP A 19 13.81 -0.97 -7.00
CA ASP A 19 14.41 0.00 -6.07
C ASP A 19 13.65 1.33 -5.94
N GLN A 20 12.32 1.28 -5.92
CA GLN A 20 11.49 2.46 -5.68
C GLN A 20 10.81 2.32 -4.32
N GLY A 21 10.50 3.44 -3.68
CA GLY A 21 9.85 3.46 -2.37
C GLY A 21 8.48 2.76 -2.34
N PRO A 22 7.71 2.96 -1.27
CA PRO A 22 8.05 3.78 -0.11
C PRO A 22 9.06 3.10 0.82
N GLY A 23 9.94 3.88 1.44
CA GLY A 23 10.86 3.42 2.49
C GLY A 23 11.88 2.34 2.05
N PRO A 24 12.61 1.74 3.01
CA PRO A 24 13.59 0.68 2.77
C PRO A 24 12.91 -0.70 2.66
N ASN A 25 11.94 -0.84 1.76
CA ASN A 25 11.20 -2.08 1.55
C ASN A 25 11.86 -2.98 0.49
N ASP A 26 12.08 -4.25 0.82
CA ASP A 26 12.34 -5.28 -0.19
C ASP A 26 10.99 -5.81 -0.70
N TRP A 27 10.77 -5.80 -2.01
CA TRP A 27 9.52 -6.28 -2.61
C TRP A 27 9.60 -7.75 -3.02
N SER A 28 8.48 -8.47 -2.98
CA SER A 28 8.44 -9.84 -3.52
C SER A 28 7.08 -10.18 -4.12
N ASP A 29 7.10 -10.74 -5.34
CA ASP A 29 5.92 -11.27 -6.01
C ASP A 29 5.62 -12.74 -5.65
N SER A 30 6.22 -13.26 -4.57
CA SER A 30 6.01 -14.64 -4.14
C SER A 30 4.55 -14.92 -3.72
N ARG A 31 4.14 -16.19 -3.76
CA ARG A 31 2.82 -16.62 -3.26
C ARG A 31 2.68 -16.50 -1.73
N ARG A 32 3.80 -16.34 -1.00
CA ARG A 32 3.77 -16.09 0.46
C ARG A 32 3.40 -14.62 0.74
N ASN A 33 3.91 -13.71 -0.08
CA ASN A 33 3.66 -12.27 0.00
C ASN A 33 2.26 -11.91 -0.52
N VAL A 34 1.91 -12.38 -1.71
CA VAL A 34 0.65 -12.02 -2.37
C VAL A 34 -0.11 -13.27 -2.79
N ARG A 35 -1.33 -13.45 -2.31
CA ARG A 35 -2.23 -14.53 -2.75
C ARG A 35 -3.69 -14.11 -2.69
N VAL A 36 -4.50 -14.74 -3.53
CA VAL A 36 -5.96 -14.63 -3.49
C VAL A 36 -6.49 -15.92 -2.87
N GLN A 37 -7.39 -15.80 -1.89
CA GLN A 37 -8.04 -16.93 -1.23
C GLN A 37 -9.54 -16.66 -1.14
N GLY A 38 -10.33 -17.38 -1.93
CA GLY A 38 -11.75 -17.09 -2.06
C GLY A 38 -11.98 -15.69 -2.63
N SER A 39 -12.75 -14.87 -1.91
CA SER A 39 -12.99 -13.45 -2.23
C SER A 39 -11.88 -12.52 -1.78
N ASP A 40 -10.90 -13.00 -1.03
CA ASP A 40 -9.99 -12.14 -0.27
C ASP A 40 -8.62 -12.03 -0.95
N LEU A 41 -8.04 -10.84 -0.86
CA LEU A 41 -6.65 -10.58 -1.23
C LEU A 41 -5.82 -10.55 0.05
N LEU A 42 -4.80 -11.39 0.11
CA LEU A 42 -3.88 -11.46 1.23
C LEU A 42 -2.54 -10.88 0.79
N LEU A 43 -2.18 -9.76 1.41
CA LEU A 43 -0.87 -9.13 1.36
C LEU A 43 -0.16 -9.42 2.69
N SER A 44 1.09 -9.86 2.62
CA SER A 44 1.83 -10.27 3.81
C SER A 44 3.26 -9.73 3.77
N ILE A 45 3.74 -9.26 4.92
CA ILE A 45 5.15 -9.01 5.17
C ILE A 45 5.75 -10.31 5.68
N VAL A 46 6.78 -10.82 5.01
CA VAL A 46 7.35 -12.13 5.34
C VAL A 46 8.86 -12.06 5.39
N THR A 47 9.46 -12.82 6.31
CA THR A 47 10.91 -12.98 6.32
C THR A 47 11.38 -13.76 5.08
N GLY A 48 12.35 -13.16 4.39
CA GLY A 48 13.12 -13.73 3.30
C GLY A 48 14.18 -14.73 3.79
N ALA A 49 14.81 -15.42 2.85
CA ALA A 49 15.80 -16.46 3.16
C ALA A 49 17.06 -15.92 3.86
N THR A 50 17.41 -14.65 3.63
CA THR A 50 18.56 -13.97 4.24
C THR A 50 18.19 -13.19 5.51
N GLY A 51 16.96 -13.33 6.01
CA GLY A 51 16.49 -12.67 7.24
C GLY A 51 15.96 -11.24 7.05
N ASN A 52 15.96 -10.72 5.82
CA ASN A 52 15.32 -9.45 5.45
C ASN A 52 13.79 -9.59 5.39
N TRP A 53 13.07 -8.47 5.56
CA TRP A 53 11.61 -8.44 5.44
C TRP A 53 11.20 -8.12 4.01
N ASN A 54 10.37 -8.99 3.41
CA ASN A 54 9.79 -8.75 2.10
C ASN A 54 8.35 -8.24 2.23
N SER A 55 8.10 -7.08 1.64
CA SER A 55 6.81 -6.40 1.52
C SER A 55 6.07 -6.79 0.25
N SER A 56 4.83 -6.35 0.15
CA SER A 56 3.88 -6.73 -0.90
C SER A 56 3.20 -5.51 -1.49
N GLU A 57 3.09 -5.44 -2.81
CA GLU A 57 2.32 -4.40 -3.50
C GLU A 57 1.62 -5.01 -4.72
N VAL A 58 0.41 -4.53 -4.98
CA VAL A 58 -0.32 -4.82 -6.21
C VAL A 58 -0.87 -3.54 -6.83
N ALA A 59 -0.76 -3.42 -8.14
CA ALA A 59 -1.27 -2.28 -8.91
C ALA A 59 -2.31 -2.74 -9.92
N ASN A 60 -3.45 -2.03 -10.02
CA ASN A 60 -4.49 -2.37 -10.98
C ASN A 60 -4.01 -2.08 -12.41
N GLN A 61 -4.25 -3.00 -13.34
CA GLN A 61 -3.93 -2.80 -14.76
C GLN A 61 -4.81 -1.75 -15.45
N ARG A 62 -5.82 -1.22 -14.75
CA ARG A 62 -6.76 -0.23 -15.28
C ARG A 62 -6.83 0.99 -14.37
N HIS A 63 -6.81 2.17 -15.00
CA HIS A 63 -7.23 3.42 -14.35
C HIS A 63 -8.76 3.45 -14.23
N LEU A 64 -9.26 3.59 -13.01
CA LEU A 64 -10.70 3.55 -12.73
C LEU A 64 -11.36 4.95 -12.75
N GLY A 65 -10.56 6.03 -12.75
CA GLY A 65 -11.05 7.40 -12.86
C GLY A 65 -11.76 7.90 -11.60
N TYR A 66 -12.63 8.90 -11.75
CA TYR A 66 -13.39 9.44 -10.63
C TYR A 66 -14.49 8.48 -10.18
N GLY A 67 -14.65 8.33 -8.86
CA GLY A 67 -15.66 7.48 -8.27
C GLY A 67 -15.42 7.28 -6.78
N THR A 68 -16.22 6.41 -6.18
CA THR A 68 -16.04 6.01 -4.78
C THR A 68 -15.23 4.72 -4.73
N TYR A 69 -14.09 4.78 -4.04
CA TYR A 69 -13.24 3.63 -3.77
C TYR A 69 -13.46 3.20 -2.32
N ARG A 70 -13.61 1.89 -2.12
CA ARG A 70 -13.81 1.31 -0.78
C ARG A 70 -12.96 0.06 -0.64
N TRP A 71 -12.19 0.03 0.43
CA TRP A 71 -11.51 -1.17 0.91
C TRP A 71 -12.22 -1.67 2.16
N VAL A 72 -12.32 -2.98 2.30
CA VAL A 72 -12.79 -3.64 3.52
C VAL A 72 -11.65 -4.52 3.99
N VAL A 73 -11.09 -4.16 5.14
CA VAL A 73 -9.91 -4.82 5.70
C VAL A 73 -10.37 -5.71 6.85
N ALA A 74 -10.05 -7.00 6.76
CA ALA A 74 -10.39 -7.98 7.79
C ALA A 74 -9.35 -8.04 8.92
N THR A 75 -8.10 -7.63 8.64
CA THR A 75 -7.03 -7.55 9.64
C THR A 75 -7.39 -6.51 10.70
N ASP A 76 -7.11 -6.82 11.96
CA ASP A 76 -7.14 -5.83 13.04
C ASP A 76 -5.96 -4.86 12.85
N LEU A 77 -6.27 -3.65 12.40
CA LEU A 77 -5.25 -2.63 12.12
C LEU A 77 -4.73 -1.96 13.40
N SER A 78 -5.35 -2.18 14.56
CA SER A 78 -4.88 -1.63 15.84
C SER A 78 -3.64 -2.35 16.37
N THR A 79 -3.34 -3.53 15.81
CA THR A 79 -2.23 -4.38 16.24
C THR A 79 -1.02 -4.34 15.30
N LEU A 80 -0.96 -3.37 14.38
CA LEU A 80 0.19 -3.21 13.48
C LEU A 80 1.47 -2.93 14.28
N ASP A 81 2.58 -3.52 13.85
CA ASP A 81 3.89 -3.13 14.38
C ASP A 81 4.17 -1.65 14.07
N ALA A 82 5.01 -1.01 14.90
CA ALA A 82 5.39 0.38 14.71
C ALA A 82 5.88 0.69 13.29
N ASN A 83 6.51 -0.28 12.63
CA ASN A 83 7.11 -0.13 11.31
C ASN A 83 6.22 -0.60 10.15
N GLU A 84 5.03 -1.13 10.44
CA GLU A 84 4.11 -1.60 9.40
C GLU A 84 3.26 -0.45 8.85
N VAL A 85 3.03 -0.50 7.53
CA VAL A 85 2.16 0.42 6.81
C VAL A 85 1.27 -0.38 5.87
N LEU A 86 -0.05 -0.25 6.01
CA LEU A 86 -0.99 -0.63 4.96
C LEU A 86 -1.38 0.64 4.19
N GLY A 87 -0.77 0.80 3.00
CA GLY A 87 -1.12 1.86 2.07
C GLY A 87 -2.27 1.45 1.14
N MET A 88 -3.34 2.23 1.14
CA MET A 88 -4.46 2.12 0.19
C MET A 88 -4.60 3.45 -0.53
N PHE A 89 -4.25 3.46 -1.81
CA PHE A 89 -4.09 4.71 -2.53
C PHE A 89 -4.55 4.62 -3.98
N ALA A 90 -4.90 5.78 -4.51
CA ALA A 90 -5.05 6.00 -5.94
C ALA A 90 -3.86 6.82 -6.41
N TYR A 91 -3.11 6.31 -7.39
CA TYR A 91 -1.98 6.98 -8.00
C TYR A 91 -2.22 7.15 -9.50
N GLY A 92 -1.94 8.34 -10.03
CA GLY A 92 -2.08 8.62 -11.45
C GLY A 92 -1.47 9.98 -11.81
N GLY A 93 -1.78 10.47 -13.01
CA GLY A 93 -1.25 11.74 -13.52
C GLY A 93 -0.18 11.56 -14.60
N ALA A 94 0.16 12.68 -15.26
CA ALA A 94 1.22 12.73 -16.27
C ALA A 94 2.62 12.91 -15.66
N ASP A 95 2.69 13.42 -14.44
CA ASP A 95 3.91 13.68 -13.69
C ASP A 95 3.94 12.80 -12.43
N PRO A 96 5.10 12.27 -12.03
CA PRO A 96 5.26 11.55 -10.76
C PRO A 96 4.82 12.42 -9.58
N SER A 97 4.16 11.80 -8.59
CA SER A 97 3.80 12.44 -7.32
C SER A 97 2.82 13.62 -7.42
N ASN A 98 2.15 13.73 -8.57
CA ASN A 98 1.07 14.67 -8.81
C ASN A 98 -0.19 13.84 -9.10
N ASN A 99 -1.20 13.90 -8.24
CA ASN A 99 -2.45 13.12 -8.25
C ASN A 99 -2.40 11.76 -7.52
N GLU A 100 -1.92 11.80 -6.27
CA GLU A 100 -2.05 10.67 -5.34
C GLU A 100 -2.99 11.03 -4.17
N ILE A 101 -3.84 10.08 -3.78
CA ILE A 101 -4.70 10.16 -2.60
C ILE A 101 -4.46 8.90 -1.77
N ASP A 102 -3.97 9.07 -0.56
CA ASP A 102 -3.56 8.01 0.35
C ASP A 102 -4.51 7.87 1.53
N ILE A 103 -4.74 6.62 1.92
CA ILE A 103 -5.21 6.22 3.24
C ILE A 103 -4.23 5.18 3.76
N GLU A 104 -3.52 5.53 4.82
CA GLU A 104 -2.45 4.71 5.40
C GLU A 104 -2.80 4.36 6.84
N ALA A 105 -2.85 3.07 7.14
CA ALA A 105 -2.89 2.55 8.51
C ALA A 105 -1.44 2.26 8.93
N SER A 106 -0.94 3.02 9.91
CA SER A 106 0.47 2.99 10.31
C SER A 106 0.75 3.76 11.59
N HIS A 107 1.88 3.43 12.21
CA HIS A 107 2.46 4.17 13.34
C HIS A 107 3.75 4.92 12.95
N TRP A 108 4.22 4.81 11.70
CA TRP A 108 5.44 5.48 11.19
C TRP A 108 6.65 5.41 12.14
N GLY A 109 6.96 4.21 12.62
CA GLY A 109 8.14 3.90 13.42
C GLY A 109 8.00 4.14 14.92
N SER A 110 6.84 4.62 15.41
CA SER A 110 6.60 4.77 16.85
C SER A 110 5.14 4.49 17.23
N LEU A 111 4.92 3.54 18.15
CA LEU A 111 3.58 3.25 18.72
C LEU A 111 2.94 4.45 19.45
N SER A 112 3.70 5.52 19.72
CA SER A 112 3.16 6.78 20.25
C SER A 112 2.49 7.66 19.19
N ASN A 113 2.69 7.38 17.91
CA ASN A 113 2.12 8.14 16.80
C ASN A 113 0.65 7.76 16.57
N PRO A 114 -0.13 8.63 15.87
CA PRO A 114 -1.46 8.28 15.38
C PRO A 114 -1.44 6.98 14.59
N THR A 115 -2.58 6.27 14.58
CA THR A 115 -2.72 4.97 13.90
C THR A 115 -3.00 5.12 12.41
N GLY A 116 -3.37 6.30 11.91
CA GLY A 116 -3.69 6.47 10.50
C GLY A 116 -3.42 7.87 9.96
N TRP A 117 -3.23 7.92 8.64
CA TRP A 117 -2.86 9.10 7.88
C TRP A 117 -3.62 9.15 6.56
N ALA A 118 -4.09 10.33 6.18
CA ALA A 118 -4.72 10.59 4.91
C ALA A 118 -4.00 11.76 4.23
N THR A 119 -3.50 11.51 3.02
CA THR A 119 -2.68 12.49 2.28
C THR A 119 -3.24 12.69 0.88
N VAL A 120 -3.19 13.93 0.40
CA VAL A 120 -3.47 14.30 -0.98
C VAL A 120 -2.21 14.95 -1.53
N TRP A 121 -1.54 14.26 -2.45
CA TRP A 121 -0.40 14.78 -3.21
C TRP A 121 -0.90 15.45 -4.48
N GLN A 122 -1.15 16.75 -4.39
CA GLN A 122 -1.54 17.55 -5.54
C GLN A 122 -0.32 17.91 -6.41
N ASN A 123 0.74 18.39 -5.76
CA ASN A 123 2.06 18.57 -6.35
C ASN A 123 3.11 18.53 -5.24
N ALA A 124 3.83 17.41 -5.14
CA ALA A 124 4.79 17.16 -4.06
C ALA A 124 5.91 18.20 -4.04
N ASP A 125 6.38 18.63 -5.21
CA ASP A 125 7.50 19.58 -5.35
C ASP A 125 7.08 21.04 -5.13
N ALA A 126 5.80 21.35 -5.26
CA ALA A 126 5.25 22.69 -5.05
C ALA A 126 4.75 22.92 -3.61
N GLY A 127 4.86 21.94 -2.70
CA GLY A 127 4.40 22.06 -1.32
C GLY A 127 2.89 22.21 -1.18
N LEU A 128 2.13 21.71 -2.17
CA LEU A 128 0.66 21.83 -2.21
C LEU A 128 -0.06 20.66 -1.55
N SER A 129 0.67 19.64 -1.10
CA SER A 129 0.09 18.47 -0.45
C SER A 129 -0.65 18.83 0.83
N LYS A 130 -1.74 18.10 1.10
CA LYS A 130 -2.52 18.20 2.33
C LYS A 130 -2.51 16.86 3.03
N GLN A 131 -2.27 16.86 4.33
CA GLN A 131 -2.22 15.66 5.15
C GLN A 131 -3.02 15.87 6.43
N ARG A 132 -3.66 14.81 6.90
CA ARG A 132 -4.24 14.72 8.24
C ARG A 132 -3.98 13.35 8.82
N ASP A 133 -3.65 13.33 10.10
CA ASP A 133 -3.70 12.12 10.91
C ASP A 133 -5.13 11.84 11.39
N PHE A 134 -5.36 10.58 11.75
CA PHE A 134 -6.55 10.11 12.43
C PHE A 134 -6.19 8.94 13.34
N SER A 135 -7.12 8.59 14.22
CA SER A 135 -7.01 7.40 15.07
C SER A 135 -8.21 6.50 14.83
N TYR A 136 -7.96 5.20 14.91
CA TYR A 136 -8.96 4.16 14.89
C TYR A 136 -8.61 3.15 15.98
N SER A 137 -9.62 2.43 16.46
CA SER A 137 -9.52 1.43 17.51
C SER A 137 -10.19 0.15 17.07
#